data_AF-A0A958MU12-F1
#
_entry.id   AF-A0A958MU12-F1
#
_cell.length_a   1.000
_cell.length_b   1.000
_cell.length_c   1.000
_cell.angle_alpha   90.00
_cell.angle_beta   90.00
_cell.angle_gamma   90.00
#
_symmetry.space_group_name_H-M   'P 1'
#
loop_
_entity.id
_entity.type
_entity.pdbx_description
1 polymer ?
#
loop_
_entity_poly.entity_id
_entity_poly.type
_entity_poly.pdbx_seq_one_letter_code
_entity_poly.pdbx_strand_id
1 'polypeptide(L)'
;MIRLILIVQLFVVGLLCAFAQAQPTQVESATNVVSDADAEKEDKEDQTKNLPDPNPIAPPPGKYPATLVNLGETDAFSPYAFVVDKSTRTLTVWKYESGNLSQVAVYPSDMGRKPGDKTVLGDLKTPEGIYFFQSTYVGGQLDFNEYGSRAFTMDYPN
;
A
#
# COMPACT_ATOMS: atom_id res chain seq x y z
N MET A 1 1.88 13.73 52.01
CA MET A 1 3.16 13.85 52.74
C MET A 1 3.65 12.42 52.94
N ILE A 2 4.58 11.89 52.15
CA ILE A 2 6.05 11.99 52.33
C ILE A 2 6.70 11.77 50.96
N ARG A 3 7.70 12.61 50.64
CA ARG A 3 8.53 12.55 49.43
C ARG A 3 9.61 11.49 49.60
N LEU A 4 9.78 10.60 48.62
CA LEU A 4 10.93 9.69 48.56
C LEU A 4 11.97 10.26 47.57
N ILE A 5 13.19 10.38 48.08
CA ILE A 5 14.34 11.09 47.52
C ILE A 5 15.17 10.14 46.65
N LEU A 6 15.45 10.61 45.43
CA LEU A 6 16.70 10.54 44.65
C LEU A 6 17.81 9.55 45.09
N ILE A 7 18.21 8.63 44.20
CA ILE A 7 19.63 8.21 44.09
C ILE A 7 20.04 8.23 42.61
N VAL A 8 20.83 9.25 42.29
CA VAL A 8 21.71 9.35 41.13
C VAL A 8 22.91 8.45 41.38
N GLN A 9 23.26 7.58 40.45
CA GLN A 9 24.61 7.01 40.39
C GLN A 9 25.20 7.19 38.99
N LEU A 10 26.06 8.19 38.93
CA LEU A 10 27.00 8.52 37.89
C LEU A 10 28.16 7.51 37.94
N PHE A 11 28.42 6.78 36.85
CA PHE A 11 29.72 6.15 36.62
C PHE A 11 30.36 6.83 35.41
N VAL A 12 31.33 7.71 35.69
CA VAL A 12 32.29 8.27 34.75
C VAL A 12 33.67 7.71 35.10
N VAL A 13 34.55 7.66 34.09
CA VAL A 13 35.99 7.34 34.03
C VAL A 13 36.20 6.01 33.28
N GLY A 14 36.75 5.94 32.07
CA GLY A 14 37.59 6.87 31.31
C GLY A 14 39.06 6.41 31.28
N LEU A 15 39.49 5.73 30.20
CA LEU A 15 40.88 5.66 29.72
C LEU A 15 40.89 4.97 28.32
N LEU A 16 40.97 5.68 27.19
CA LEU A 16 42.09 6.36 26.52
C LEU A 16 43.09 5.43 25.79
N CYS A 17 43.29 5.78 24.51
CA CYS A 17 44.43 5.48 23.62
C CYS A 17 44.54 4.11 22.93
N ALA A 18 44.26 4.09 21.62
CA ALA A 18 45.34 3.92 20.64
C ALA A 18 44.93 4.43 19.25
N PHE A 19 45.68 5.44 18.81
CA PHE A 19 45.76 5.93 17.43
C PHE A 19 46.38 4.84 16.54
N ALA A 20 45.86 4.65 15.34
CA ALA A 20 46.60 4.05 14.24
C ALA A 20 46.37 4.88 12.97
N GLN A 21 47.37 5.69 12.62
CA GLN A 21 47.53 6.28 11.29
C GLN A 21 48.65 5.55 10.55
N ALA A 22 48.45 5.28 9.26
CA ALA A 22 49.49 5.15 8.23
C ALA A 22 48.80 5.42 6.88
N GLN A 23 48.80 6.68 6.42
CA GLN A 23 49.67 7.32 5.42
C GLN A 23 49.32 7.04 3.94
N PRO A 24 49.43 8.07 3.08
CA PRO A 24 48.75 8.16 1.79
C PRO A 24 49.61 7.61 0.65
N THR A 25 48.97 6.99 -0.33
CA THR A 25 49.61 6.65 -1.60
C THR A 25 49.20 7.68 -2.66
N GLN A 26 50.20 8.49 -3.00
CA GLN A 26 50.45 9.31 -4.19
C GLN A 26 49.35 9.45 -5.26
N VAL A 27 49.07 10.72 -5.53
CA VAL A 27 48.44 11.25 -6.75
C VAL A 27 49.46 11.18 -7.88
N GLU A 28 49.08 10.58 -9.02
CA GLU A 28 49.77 10.80 -10.30
C GLU A 28 48.79 11.44 -11.29
N SER A 29 49.33 12.39 -12.04
CA SER A 29 48.63 13.51 -12.65
C SER A 29 47.92 13.20 -13.96
N ALA A 30 46.75 13.81 -14.11
CA ALA A 30 46.16 14.40 -15.31
C ALA A 30 46.29 13.64 -16.66
N THR A 31 45.15 13.17 -17.16
CA THR A 31 44.69 13.60 -18.50
C THR A 31 43.18 13.77 -18.47
N ASN A 32 42.77 14.95 -18.87
CA ASN A 32 41.40 15.42 -19.01
C ASN A 32 40.74 14.70 -20.20
N VAL A 33 39.65 13.96 -19.97
CA VAL A 33 38.68 13.66 -21.03
C VAL A 33 37.29 13.79 -20.41
N VAL A 34 36.63 14.87 -20.77
CA VAL A 34 35.18 15.05 -20.63
C VAL A 34 34.52 14.00 -21.49
N SER A 35 33.70 13.15 -20.89
CA SER A 35 32.66 12.43 -21.61
C SER A 35 31.50 12.19 -20.65
N ASP A 36 30.47 13.01 -20.83
CA ASP A 36 29.11 12.69 -20.44
C ASP A 36 28.80 11.27 -20.92
N ALA A 37 28.45 10.39 -19.99
CA ALA A 37 27.97 9.06 -20.28
C ALA A 37 26.85 8.76 -19.30
N ASP A 38 25.65 8.84 -19.85
CA ASP A 38 24.37 8.50 -19.26
C ASP A 38 24.49 7.20 -18.46
N ALA A 39 24.20 7.30 -17.16
CA ALA A 39 23.86 6.14 -16.37
C ALA A 39 22.51 5.63 -16.88
N GLU A 40 22.55 4.75 -17.88
CA GLU A 40 21.46 3.85 -18.20
C GLU A 40 21.12 3.10 -16.91
N LYS A 41 20.12 3.59 -16.18
CA LYS A 41 19.40 2.76 -15.21
C LYS A 41 18.83 1.62 -16.03
N GLU A 42 19.42 0.45 -15.89
CA GLU A 42 18.77 -0.81 -16.25
C GLU A 42 17.36 -0.80 -15.67
N ASP A 43 16.38 -0.59 -16.55
CA ASP A 43 14.98 -0.85 -16.26
C ASP A 43 14.87 -2.34 -15.95
N LYS A 44 14.96 -2.70 -14.68
CA LYS A 44 14.54 -4.02 -14.22
C LYS A 44 13.08 -4.17 -14.63
N GLU A 45 12.88 -4.93 -15.70
CA GLU A 45 11.57 -5.26 -16.21
C GLU A 45 10.74 -5.85 -15.06
N ASP A 46 9.78 -5.05 -14.61
CA ASP A 46 8.92 -5.33 -13.48
C ASP A 46 8.11 -6.60 -13.79
N GLN A 47 8.52 -7.73 -13.20
CA GLN A 47 7.95 -9.06 -13.43
C GLN A 47 6.44 -9.15 -13.07
N THR A 48 5.83 -8.09 -12.56
CA THR A 48 4.38 -8.00 -12.34
C THR A 48 3.57 -7.73 -13.61
N LYS A 49 4.20 -7.42 -14.76
CA LYS A 49 3.49 -7.05 -16.00
C LYS A 49 2.53 -8.11 -16.57
N ASN A 50 2.61 -9.38 -16.18
CA ASN A 50 1.79 -10.46 -16.76
C ASN A 50 1.40 -11.53 -15.72
N LEU A 51 0.88 -11.14 -14.56
CA LEU A 51 0.27 -12.11 -13.65
C LEU A 51 -1.10 -12.51 -14.23
N PRO A 52 -1.39 -13.82 -14.45
CA PRO A 52 -2.72 -14.23 -14.84
C PRO A 52 -3.73 -13.91 -13.73
N ASP A 53 -5.00 -13.79 -14.11
CA ASP A 53 -6.09 -13.61 -13.15
C ASP A 53 -6.03 -14.72 -12.10
N PRO A 54 -6.08 -14.37 -10.80
CA PRO A 54 -6.11 -15.35 -9.74
C PRO A 54 -7.44 -16.12 -9.77
N ASN A 55 -7.43 -17.34 -9.22
CA ASN A 55 -8.69 -17.95 -8.80
C ASN A 55 -9.17 -17.25 -7.52
N PRO A 56 -10.31 -16.54 -7.52
CA PRO A 56 -10.74 -15.74 -6.37
C PRO A 56 -11.06 -16.63 -5.16
N ILE A 57 -10.64 -16.20 -3.97
CA ILE A 57 -10.82 -16.96 -2.72
C ILE A 57 -11.93 -16.33 -1.87
N ALA A 58 -13.05 -17.04 -1.74
CA ALA A 58 -14.11 -16.65 -0.82
C ALA A 58 -13.71 -16.96 0.65
N PRO A 59 -14.12 -16.14 1.63
CA PRO A 59 -14.02 -16.50 3.04
C PRO A 59 -14.83 -17.76 3.36
N PRO A 60 -14.45 -18.52 4.41
CA PRO A 60 -15.18 -19.69 4.85
C PRO A 60 -16.66 -19.36 5.16
N PRO A 61 -17.60 -20.29 4.93
CA PRO A 61 -19.01 -20.08 5.25
C PRO A 61 -19.23 -19.65 6.70
N GLY A 62 -20.06 -18.62 6.90
CA GLY A 62 -20.35 -18.08 8.23
C GLY A 62 -19.23 -17.24 8.85
N LYS A 63 -18.15 -16.97 8.12
CA LYS A 63 -17.11 -15.99 8.50
C LYS A 63 -17.21 -14.76 7.60
N TYR A 64 -17.02 -13.60 8.19
CA TYR A 64 -16.96 -12.32 7.50
C TYR A 64 -15.66 -11.58 7.87
N PRO A 65 -15.17 -10.70 7.00
CA PRO A 65 -14.02 -9.84 7.30
C PRO A 65 -14.26 -9.03 8.59
N ALA A 66 -13.26 -9.00 9.47
CA ALA A 66 -13.34 -8.29 10.75
C ALA A 66 -13.52 -6.76 10.58
N THR A 67 -13.17 -6.23 9.41
CA THR A 67 -13.34 -4.82 9.05
C THR A 67 -14.79 -4.43 8.78
N LEU A 68 -15.68 -5.38 8.52
CA LEU A 68 -17.11 -5.13 8.32
C LEU A 68 -17.84 -5.15 9.66
N VAL A 69 -17.89 -3.98 10.31
CA VAL A 69 -18.55 -3.81 11.62
C VAL A 69 -20.04 -3.53 11.48
N ASN A 70 -20.42 -2.62 10.59
CA ASN A 70 -21.80 -2.21 10.36
C ASN A 70 -21.95 -1.66 8.94
N LEU A 71 -23.04 -2.02 8.25
CA LEU A 71 -23.41 -1.51 6.94
C LEU A 71 -24.80 -0.87 7.01
N GLY A 72 -25.10 0.02 6.07
CA GLY A 72 -26.37 0.75 6.07
C GLY A 72 -27.57 -0.18 5.94
N GLU A 73 -28.58 0.02 6.80
CA GLU A 73 -29.91 -0.57 6.63
C GLU A 73 -30.92 0.39 6.00
N THR A 74 -30.60 1.68 5.97
CA THR A 74 -31.49 2.76 5.54
C THR A 74 -31.00 3.38 4.25
N ASP A 75 -31.88 4.08 3.55
CA ASP A 75 -31.55 4.76 2.27
C ASP A 75 -30.41 5.79 2.39
N ALA A 76 -30.03 6.19 3.60
CA ALA A 76 -28.92 7.11 3.85
C ALA A 76 -27.54 6.48 3.61
N PHE A 77 -27.41 5.16 3.75
CA PHE A 77 -26.14 4.45 3.60
C PHE A 77 -26.31 3.19 2.76
N SER A 78 -25.34 2.91 1.90
CA SER A 78 -25.38 1.69 1.08
C SER A 78 -25.39 0.43 1.97
N PRO A 79 -26.27 -0.55 1.69
CA PRO A 79 -26.21 -1.87 2.32
C PRO A 79 -25.06 -2.73 1.77
N TYR A 80 -24.34 -2.24 0.76
CA TYR A 80 -23.24 -2.95 0.11
C TYR A 80 -21.88 -2.44 0.54
N ALA A 81 -20.93 -3.37 0.67
CA ALA A 81 -19.51 -3.07 0.83
C ALA A 81 -18.65 -3.91 -0.11
N PHE A 82 -17.57 -3.30 -0.60
CA PHE A 82 -16.52 -3.98 -1.33
C PHE A 82 -15.36 -4.24 -0.36
N VAL A 83 -14.89 -5.48 -0.34
CA VAL A 83 -13.71 -5.87 0.44
C VAL A 83 -12.69 -6.46 -0.52
N VAL A 84 -11.57 -5.78 -0.66
CA VAL A 84 -10.46 -6.19 -1.52
C VAL A 84 -9.33 -6.73 -0.65
N ASP A 85 -8.97 -7.99 -0.86
CA ASP A 85 -7.77 -8.58 -0.28
C ASP A 85 -6.63 -8.53 -1.31
N LYS A 86 -5.63 -7.71 -0.98
CA LYS A 86 -4.45 -7.50 -1.82
C LYS A 86 -3.56 -8.74 -1.91
N SER A 87 -3.52 -9.56 -0.86
CA SER A 87 -2.64 -10.74 -0.82
C SER A 87 -3.13 -11.84 -1.78
N THR A 88 -4.45 -11.98 -1.90
CA THR A 88 -5.11 -13.00 -2.73
C THR A 88 -5.63 -12.43 -4.05
N ARG A 89 -5.47 -11.12 -4.31
CA ARG A 89 -6.02 -10.44 -5.49
C ARG A 89 -7.51 -10.73 -5.68
N THR A 90 -8.26 -10.69 -4.59
CA THR A 90 -9.69 -11.05 -4.56
C THR A 90 -10.54 -9.89 -4.10
N LEU A 91 -11.57 -9.57 -4.88
CA LEU A 91 -12.65 -8.66 -4.50
C LEU A 91 -13.87 -9.48 -4.07
N THR A 92 -14.36 -9.25 -2.86
CA THR A 92 -15.63 -9.79 -2.37
C THR A 92 -16.65 -8.66 -2.20
N VAL A 93 -17.90 -8.94 -2.55
CA VAL A 93 -19.02 -8.01 -2.37
C VAL A 93 -19.92 -8.56 -1.29
N TRP A 94 -20.20 -7.72 -0.30
CA TRP A 94 -21.03 -8.03 0.85
C TRP A 94 -22.29 -7.19 0.82
N LYS A 95 -23.40 -7.77 1.25
CA LYS A 95 -24.68 -7.10 1.42
C LYS A 95 -25.19 -7.35 2.83
N TYR A 96 -25.59 -6.28 3.50
CA TYR A 96 -26.34 -6.36 4.73
C TYR A 96 -27.82 -6.14 4.44
N GLU A 97 -28.66 -7.08 4.84
CA GLU A 97 -30.11 -7.01 4.65
C GLU A 97 -30.83 -7.75 5.78
N SER A 98 -31.83 -7.10 6.39
CA SER A 98 -32.70 -7.70 7.42
C SER A 98 -31.94 -8.38 8.57
N GLY A 99 -30.87 -7.75 9.07
CA GLY A 99 -30.07 -8.31 10.17
C GLY A 99 -29.04 -9.36 9.74
N ASN A 100 -28.90 -9.62 8.42
CA ASN A 100 -28.00 -10.63 7.89
C ASN A 100 -26.93 -10.00 6.99
N LEU A 101 -25.67 -10.27 7.31
CA LEU A 101 -24.54 -9.98 6.45
C LEU A 101 -24.21 -11.21 5.60
N SER A 102 -24.31 -11.06 4.28
CA SER A 102 -24.05 -12.14 3.33
C SER A 102 -23.08 -11.70 2.24
N GLN A 103 -22.24 -12.62 1.78
CA GLN A 103 -21.41 -12.41 0.60
C GLN A 103 -22.26 -12.67 -0.65
N VAL A 104 -22.34 -11.69 -1.54
CA VAL A 104 -23.17 -11.77 -2.75
C VAL A 104 -22.35 -12.01 -4.01
N ALA A 105 -21.05 -11.71 -4.01
CA ALA A 105 -20.18 -11.97 -5.15
C ALA A 105 -18.70 -12.08 -4.77
N VAL A 106 -17.93 -12.74 -5.64
CA VAL A 106 -16.47 -12.89 -5.55
C VAL A 106 -15.88 -12.77 -6.95
N TYR A 107 -14.86 -11.93 -7.10
CA TYR A 107 -14.21 -11.65 -8.37
C TYR A 107 -12.69 -11.57 -8.21
N PRO A 108 -11.92 -11.85 -9.27
CA PRO A 108 -10.50 -11.49 -9.28
C PRO A 108 -10.37 -9.97 -9.26
N SER A 109 -9.26 -9.46 -8.72
CA SER A 109 -8.97 -8.03 -8.66
C SER A 109 -7.53 -7.76 -9.03
N ASP A 110 -7.36 -6.79 -9.92
CA ASP A 110 -6.06 -6.17 -10.16
C ASP A 110 -5.78 -5.05 -9.17
N MET A 111 -4.51 -4.66 -9.08
CA MET A 111 -4.02 -3.66 -8.15
C MET A 111 -2.84 -2.89 -8.74
N GLY A 112 -2.44 -1.82 -8.05
CA GLY A 112 -1.21 -1.10 -8.35
C GLY A 112 -0.02 -2.04 -8.47
N ARG A 113 0.85 -1.74 -9.43
CA ARG A 113 2.03 -2.54 -9.79
C ARG A 113 2.98 -2.79 -8.63
N LYS A 114 3.00 -1.90 -7.63
CA LYS A 114 3.87 -2.03 -6.47
C LYS A 114 3.09 -2.50 -5.24
N PRO A 115 3.67 -3.40 -4.42
CA PRO A 115 3.08 -3.81 -3.16
C PRO A 115 3.21 -2.73 -2.08
N GLY A 116 2.47 -2.92 -0.98
CA GLY A 116 2.48 -2.08 0.21
C GLY A 116 1.55 -0.86 0.13
N ASP A 117 1.66 0.00 1.13
CA ASP A 117 0.76 1.14 1.31
C ASP A 117 1.11 2.31 0.41
N LYS A 118 0.05 2.93 -0.12
CA LYS A 118 0.12 4.14 -0.93
C LYS A 118 0.39 5.35 -0.04
N THR A 119 1.51 6.04 -0.26
CA THR A 119 1.91 7.20 0.55
C THR A 119 2.10 8.47 -0.26
N VAL A 120 2.38 8.35 -1.57
CA VAL A 120 2.66 9.50 -2.43
C VAL A 120 2.02 9.34 -3.81
N LEU A 121 1.84 10.45 -4.51
CA LEU A 121 1.37 10.45 -5.89
C LEU A 121 2.39 9.70 -6.78
N GLY A 122 1.89 8.86 -7.69
CA GLY A 122 2.74 8.14 -8.65
C GLY A 122 3.55 6.95 -8.10
N ASP A 123 3.35 6.53 -6.85
CA ASP A 123 4.03 5.36 -6.28
C ASP A 123 3.55 4.00 -6.83
N LEU A 124 2.55 3.99 -7.70
CA LEU A 124 1.98 2.79 -8.34
C LEU A 124 1.40 1.76 -7.35
N LYS A 125 0.97 2.19 -6.16
CA LYS A 125 0.36 1.31 -5.15
C LYS A 125 -1.14 1.54 -5.03
N THR A 126 -1.90 0.51 -4.70
CA THR A 126 -3.29 0.63 -4.25
C THR A 126 -3.31 0.96 -2.76
N PRO A 127 -4.06 2.00 -2.32
CA PRO A 127 -4.15 2.36 -0.91
C PRO A 127 -4.79 1.27 -0.06
N GLU A 128 -4.43 1.21 1.23
CA GLU A 128 -5.02 0.32 2.23
C GLU A 128 -5.80 1.14 3.25
N GLY A 129 -7.04 0.76 3.53
CA GLY A 129 -7.91 1.49 4.43
C GLY A 129 -9.38 1.27 4.14
N ILE A 130 -10.23 2.08 4.78
CA ILE A 130 -11.67 2.15 4.53
C ILE A 130 -11.91 3.41 3.72
N TYR A 131 -12.54 3.24 2.54
CA TYR A 131 -12.83 4.33 1.61
C TYR A 131 -14.32 4.29 1.23
N PHE A 132 -14.86 5.46 0.89
CA PHE A 132 -16.23 5.63 0.45
C PHE A 132 -16.29 6.09 -1.00
N PHE A 133 -17.31 5.62 -1.72
CA PHE A 133 -17.53 6.04 -3.09
C PHE A 133 -18.10 7.46 -3.15
N GLN A 134 -17.49 8.33 -3.95
CA GLN A 134 -17.92 9.72 -4.11
C GLN A 134 -18.74 9.94 -5.38
N SER A 135 -18.35 9.30 -6.48
CA SER A 135 -19.01 9.46 -7.78
C SER A 135 -18.93 8.17 -8.59
N THR A 136 -19.87 8.03 -9.52
CA THR A 136 -19.93 6.91 -10.46
C THR A 136 -19.88 7.45 -11.89
N TYR A 137 -18.94 6.97 -12.68
CA TYR A 137 -18.83 7.25 -14.11
C TYR A 137 -19.30 6.04 -14.91
N VAL A 138 -20.02 6.28 -16.00
CA VAL A 138 -20.58 5.23 -16.86
C VAL A 138 -20.53 5.61 -18.34
N GLY A 139 -20.45 4.59 -19.21
CA GLY A 139 -20.59 4.76 -20.65
C GLY A 139 -19.56 5.73 -21.24
N GLY A 140 -20.01 6.69 -22.05
CA GLY A 140 -19.13 7.63 -22.77
C GLY A 140 -18.36 8.63 -21.91
N GLN A 141 -18.50 8.58 -20.57
CA GLN A 141 -17.66 9.35 -19.65
C GLN A 141 -16.28 8.71 -19.43
N LEU A 142 -16.10 7.46 -19.87
CA LEU A 142 -14.90 6.67 -19.66
C LEU A 142 -14.36 6.20 -21.01
N ASP A 143 -13.02 6.12 -21.12
CA ASP A 143 -12.41 5.29 -22.16
C ASP A 143 -12.70 3.83 -21.84
N PHE A 144 -13.52 3.19 -22.68
CA PHE A 144 -13.94 1.82 -22.49
C PHE A 144 -12.76 0.83 -22.50
N ASN A 145 -11.70 1.11 -23.26
CA ASN A 145 -10.56 0.20 -23.36
C ASN A 145 -9.72 0.19 -22.08
N GLU A 146 -9.70 1.30 -21.34
CA GLU A 146 -8.91 1.45 -20.10
C GLU A 146 -9.74 1.11 -18.85
N TYR A 147 -10.98 1.60 -18.77
CA TYR A 147 -11.79 1.53 -17.53
C TYR A 147 -13.02 0.62 -17.65
N GLY A 148 -13.31 0.10 -18.84
CA GLY A 148 -14.51 -0.69 -19.09
C GLY A 148 -15.80 0.14 -19.00
N SER A 149 -16.88 -0.46 -18.49
CA SER A 149 -18.23 0.12 -18.55
C SER A 149 -18.56 1.08 -17.41
N ARG A 150 -17.81 1.03 -16.30
CA ARG A 150 -18.11 1.77 -15.08
C ARG A 150 -16.87 1.97 -14.21
N ALA A 151 -16.77 3.15 -13.59
CA ALA A 151 -15.76 3.45 -12.58
C ALA A 151 -16.41 4.11 -11.36
N PHE A 152 -15.95 3.71 -10.17
CA PHE A 152 -16.31 4.35 -8.90
C PHE A 152 -15.11 5.13 -8.37
N THR A 153 -15.30 6.41 -8.07
CA THR A 153 -14.25 7.19 -7.40
C THR A 153 -14.33 7.00 -5.90
N MET A 154 -13.16 6.95 -5.27
CA MET A 154 -13.00 6.83 -3.82
C MET A 154 -12.53 8.16 -3.23
N ASP A 155 -12.76 8.35 -1.93
CA ASP A 155 -12.34 9.52 -1.15
C ASP A 155 -10.85 9.52 -0.76
N TYR A 156 -9.99 8.88 -1.54
CA TYR A 156 -8.54 8.89 -1.30
C TYR A 156 -7.89 10.22 -1.78
N PRO A 157 -6.96 10.82 -1.01
CA PRO A 157 -6.56 10.45 0.35
C PRO A 157 -7.59 10.92 1.41
N ASN A 158 -7.86 10.07 2.40
CA ASN A 158 -8.73 10.38 3.55
C ASN A 158 -7.97 10.45 4.88
#